data_AF-A0A9X0AN63-F1
#
_entry.id   AF-A0A9X0AN63-F1
#
_cell.length_a   1.000
_cell.length_b   1.000
_cell.length_c   1.000
_cell.angle_alpha   90.00
_cell.angle_beta   90.00
_cell.angle_gamma   90.00
#
_symmetry.space_group_name_H-M   'P 1'
#
loop_
_entity.id
_entity.type
_entity.pdbx_description
1 polymer ?
#
loop_
_entity_poly.entity_id
_entity_poly.type
_entity_poly.pdbx_seq_one_letter_code
_entity_poly.pdbx_strand_id
1 'polypeptide(L)'
;MPHSRHYQRRDPNMDQEIPEVHISITRQSPKLKRYKLPDQTPDTRFVLFDKTEIQVHSIILKLYSAFFRKFLDSPDKKPAAASAKFQYEWVSKIEEDGEWHVVEKSNAKPNDHVLLKGTSWDSEVLLFMEMLNALYRIPYKIWVDRLNKVTKMADYYRCLPAVSHNLLACFSQTNNYDYIVDYSVPLLEIAYKLRQPLLFKDCLIYVAGHMPPGATEPPYFCKKVLSDVVMKARNEVNRRVVQCQREIMVSAPNEERSKLLGQCWESGSEEAGGELSLPRYFRLLVNHDNKFAMILRDVLQCELHLPCELDQEAGGSDSGNMNQFYCARLSDEDLPWDPTETDW
;
A
#
# COMPACT_ATOMS: atom_id res chain seq x y z
N MET A 1 -57.62 4.64 -37.34
CA MET A 1 -58.23 3.87 -38.45
C MET A 1 -57.80 4.53 -39.76
N PRO A 2 -57.58 3.82 -40.89
CA PRO A 2 -57.46 2.36 -41.07
C PRO A 2 -56.35 1.91 -42.08
N HIS A 3 -56.23 0.59 -42.21
CA HIS A 3 -55.87 -0.22 -43.40
C HIS A 3 -54.43 -0.44 -43.90
N SER A 4 -53.89 -1.61 -43.50
CA SER A 4 -53.65 -2.81 -44.33
C SER A 4 -53.11 -2.74 -45.77
N ARG A 5 -51.99 -3.47 -45.94
CA ARG A 5 -51.63 -4.48 -46.98
C ARG A 5 -51.20 -4.04 -48.40
N HIS A 6 -49.97 -4.40 -48.76
CA HIS A 6 -49.58 -5.07 -50.01
C HIS A 6 -48.37 -5.99 -49.71
N TYR A 7 -48.44 -7.32 -49.74
CA TYR A 7 -48.46 -8.32 -50.84
C TYR A 7 -47.15 -8.49 -51.66
N GLN A 8 -46.53 -9.67 -51.46
CA GLN A 8 -45.76 -10.57 -52.34
C GLN A 8 -44.54 -10.04 -53.14
N ARG A 9 -43.30 -10.56 -52.94
CA ARG A 9 -42.64 -11.86 -53.25
C ARG A 9 -42.11 -12.02 -54.69
N ARG A 10 -40.84 -12.49 -54.75
CA ARG A 10 -39.99 -12.98 -55.88
C ARG A 10 -39.17 -11.88 -56.60
N ASP A 11 -37.89 -12.05 -56.94
CA ASP A 11 -37.14 -13.27 -57.33
C ASP A 11 -35.59 -13.02 -57.28
N PRO A 12 -34.66 -13.84 -57.85
CA PRO A 12 -33.62 -14.58 -57.13
C PRO A 12 -32.16 -14.21 -57.51
N ASN A 13 -31.17 -14.89 -56.90
CA ASN A 13 -29.75 -14.96 -57.29
C ASN A 13 -28.91 -13.67 -57.28
N MET A 14 -28.05 -13.56 -56.27
CA MET A 14 -26.66 -13.12 -56.48
C MET A 14 -25.78 -13.83 -55.45
N ASP A 15 -25.12 -14.89 -55.89
CA ASP A 15 -23.86 -15.35 -55.31
C ASP A 15 -22.88 -14.17 -55.36
N GLN A 16 -22.54 -13.63 -54.20
CA GLN A 16 -21.35 -12.79 -54.05
C GLN A 16 -20.50 -13.39 -52.94
N GLU A 17 -19.36 -13.92 -53.38
CA GLU A 17 -18.22 -14.32 -52.59
C GLU A 17 -17.91 -13.26 -51.53
N ILE A 18 -17.95 -13.67 -50.26
CA ILE A 18 -17.43 -12.87 -49.15
C ILE A 18 -15.90 -13.00 -49.21
N PRO A 19 -15.13 -11.92 -49.39
CA PRO A 19 -13.68 -12.01 -49.33
C PRO A 19 -13.28 -12.33 -47.88
N GLU A 20 -12.61 -13.45 -47.68
CA GLU A 20 -11.90 -13.73 -46.43
C GLU A 20 -10.87 -12.63 -46.19
N VAL A 21 -11.21 -11.69 -45.30
CA VAL A 21 -10.23 -10.76 -44.76
C VAL A 21 -9.36 -11.55 -43.79
N HIS A 22 -8.25 -12.08 -44.31
CA HIS A 22 -7.13 -12.50 -43.49
C HIS A 22 -6.58 -11.27 -42.75
N ILE A 23 -7.15 -10.99 -41.58
CA ILE A 23 -6.54 -10.10 -40.59
C ILE A 23 -5.32 -10.84 -40.05
N SER A 24 -4.19 -10.60 -40.69
CA SER A 24 -2.87 -10.89 -40.13
C SER A 24 -2.73 -10.03 -38.87
N ILE A 25 -3.06 -10.63 -37.73
CA ILE A 25 -2.76 -10.06 -36.41
C ILE A 25 -1.24 -9.98 -36.32
N THR A 26 -0.70 -8.81 -36.63
CA THR A 26 0.69 -8.47 -36.43
C THR A 26 0.94 -8.53 -34.93
N ARG A 27 1.51 -9.65 -34.46
CA ARG A 27 2.00 -9.81 -33.08
C ARG A 27 3.03 -8.70 -32.84
N GLN A 28 2.62 -7.61 -32.20
CA GLN A 28 3.56 -6.65 -31.64
C GLN A 28 4.54 -7.45 -30.77
N SER A 29 5.84 -7.33 -31.06
CA SER A 29 6.89 -8.03 -30.34
C SER A 29 6.71 -7.86 -28.83
N PRO A 30 6.95 -8.90 -28.01
CA PRO A 30 6.77 -8.79 -26.57
C PRO A 30 7.60 -7.65 -25.97
N LYS A 31 7.01 -6.87 -25.06
CA LYS A 31 7.78 -5.92 -24.23
C LYS A 31 8.80 -6.74 -23.42
N LEU A 32 10.09 -6.51 -23.61
CA LEU A 32 11.15 -7.26 -22.93
C LEU A 32 11.69 -6.48 -21.72
N LYS A 33 11.68 -7.11 -20.54
CA LYS A 33 12.38 -6.67 -19.34
C LYS A 33 13.46 -7.68 -18.97
N ARG A 34 14.70 -7.21 -18.77
CA ARG A 34 15.82 -8.04 -18.30
C ARG A 34 16.36 -7.50 -16.98
N TYR A 35 16.37 -8.34 -15.95
CA TYR A 35 17.06 -8.05 -14.69
C TYR A 35 18.55 -8.40 -14.83
N LYS A 36 19.41 -7.67 -14.13
CA LYS A 36 20.86 -7.83 -14.20
C LYS A 36 21.41 -8.22 -12.84
N LEU A 37 22.39 -9.12 -12.84
CA LEU A 37 23.30 -9.38 -11.75
C LEU A 37 24.72 -9.33 -12.30
N PRO A 38 25.71 -8.85 -11.52
CA PRO A 38 27.12 -8.87 -11.94
C PRO A 38 27.54 -10.27 -12.37
N ASP A 39 28.15 -10.38 -13.55
CA ASP A 39 28.73 -11.60 -14.12
C ASP A 39 27.79 -12.81 -14.24
N GLN A 40 26.47 -12.57 -14.23
CA GLN A 40 25.46 -13.61 -14.39
C GLN A 40 24.51 -13.30 -15.53
N THR A 41 24.09 -14.35 -16.23
CA THR A 41 23.05 -14.29 -17.25
C THR A 41 21.74 -14.82 -16.68
N PRO A 42 20.59 -14.16 -16.95
CA PRO A 42 19.28 -14.69 -16.61
C PRO A 42 19.06 -16.09 -17.18
N ASP A 43 18.68 -17.03 -16.32
CA ASP A 43 18.40 -18.43 -16.64
C ASP A 43 16.89 -18.76 -16.62
N THR A 44 16.06 -17.79 -16.19
CA THR A 44 14.62 -17.95 -16.01
C THR A 44 13.88 -16.92 -16.86
N ARG A 45 12.85 -17.37 -17.57
CA ARG A 45 11.98 -16.52 -18.39
C ARG A 45 10.53 -16.65 -17.98
N PHE A 46 9.87 -15.51 -17.75
CA PHE A 46 8.42 -15.39 -17.70
C PHE A 46 7.91 -14.82 -19.02
N VAL A 47 6.84 -15.41 -19.57
CA VAL A 47 6.06 -14.84 -20.68
C VAL A 47 4.66 -14.58 -20.15
N LEU A 48 4.38 -13.32 -19.83
CA LEU A 48 3.10 -12.91 -19.26
C LEU A 48 2.17 -12.44 -20.36
N PHE A 49 0.97 -13.02 -20.37
CA PHE A 49 -0.16 -12.66 -21.23
C PHE A 49 0.21 -12.63 -22.72
N ASP A 50 1.12 -13.51 -23.14
CA ASP A 50 1.73 -13.59 -24.48
C ASP A 50 2.32 -12.28 -25.03
N LYS A 51 2.53 -11.29 -24.15
CA LYS A 51 2.86 -9.91 -24.53
C LYS A 51 4.10 -9.37 -23.84
N THR A 52 4.45 -9.86 -22.66
CA THR A 52 5.60 -9.33 -21.91
C THR A 52 6.55 -10.47 -21.56
N GLU A 53 7.80 -10.34 -22.00
CA GLU A 53 8.88 -11.25 -21.63
C GLU A 53 9.69 -10.64 -20.49
N ILE A 54 9.86 -11.37 -19.39
CA ILE A 54 10.67 -10.97 -18.24
C ILE A 54 11.75 -12.01 -18.00
N GLN A 55 13.01 -11.60 -18.05
CA GLN A 55 14.17 -12.46 -17.84
C GLN A 55 14.80 -12.17 -16.47
N VAL A 56 14.91 -13.20 -15.64
CA VAL A 56 15.43 -13.14 -14.26
C VAL A 56 16.38 -14.30 -13.96
N HIS A 57 17.01 -14.27 -12.79
CA HIS A 57 17.88 -15.31 -12.25
C HIS A 57 17.12 -16.15 -11.23
N SER A 58 17.12 -17.47 -11.43
CA SER A 58 16.48 -18.45 -10.56
C SER A 58 17.02 -18.36 -9.13
N ILE A 59 18.31 -18.07 -8.97
CA ILE A 59 18.95 -17.91 -7.66
C ILE A 59 18.29 -16.82 -6.80
N ILE A 60 17.86 -15.70 -7.40
CA ILE A 60 17.17 -14.62 -6.67
C ILE A 60 15.76 -15.03 -6.30
N LEU A 61 15.05 -15.72 -7.20
CA LEU A 61 13.72 -16.27 -6.92
C LEU A 61 13.80 -17.25 -5.74
N LYS A 62 14.76 -18.17 -5.75
CA LYS A 62 14.95 -19.15 -4.65
C LYS A 62 15.36 -18.49 -3.34
N LEU A 63 16.20 -17.46 -3.40
CA LEU A 63 16.66 -16.77 -2.20
C LEU A 63 15.50 -16.09 -1.47
N TYR A 64 14.61 -15.42 -2.20
CA TYR A 64 13.61 -14.52 -1.60
C TYR A 64 12.15 -14.98 -1.71
N SER A 65 11.87 -16.12 -2.34
CA SER A 65 10.52 -16.69 -2.43
C SER A 65 10.53 -18.17 -2.08
N ALA A 66 9.83 -18.54 -1.00
CA ALA A 66 9.66 -19.93 -0.62
C ALA A 66 8.84 -20.71 -1.66
N PHE A 67 7.92 -20.05 -2.36
CA PHE A 67 7.17 -20.62 -3.48
C PHE A 67 8.11 -21.08 -4.60
N PHE A 68 8.95 -20.16 -5.09
CA PHE A 68 9.87 -20.50 -6.18
C PHE A 68 10.96 -21.46 -5.72
N ARG A 69 11.47 -21.34 -4.48
CA ARG A 69 12.43 -22.31 -3.91
C ARG A 69 11.87 -23.73 -3.94
N LYS A 70 10.68 -23.94 -3.38
CA LYS A 70 10.01 -25.25 -3.34
C LYS A 70 9.81 -25.84 -4.74
N PHE A 71 9.44 -25.01 -5.71
CA PHE A 71 9.20 -25.48 -7.06
C PHE A 71 10.50 -25.71 -7.86
N LEU A 72 11.47 -24.81 -7.75
CA LEU A 72 12.73 -24.85 -8.52
C LEU A 72 13.71 -25.91 -8.02
N ASP A 73 13.69 -26.25 -6.73
CA ASP A 73 14.55 -27.29 -6.13
C ASP A 73 13.86 -28.67 -6.03
N SER A 74 12.68 -28.84 -6.65
CA SER A 74 11.98 -30.13 -6.65
C SER A 74 12.79 -31.21 -7.38
N PRO A 75 12.97 -32.41 -6.80
CA PRO A 75 13.73 -33.50 -7.42
C PRO A 75 13.07 -34.05 -8.68
N ASP A 76 11.75 -33.87 -8.82
CA ASP A 76 10.98 -34.33 -9.97
C ASP A 76 11.16 -33.45 -11.22
N LYS A 77 11.92 -32.35 -11.09
CA LYS A 77 12.16 -31.45 -12.21
C LYS A 77 13.08 -32.06 -13.24
N LYS A 78 12.57 -32.10 -14.47
CA LYS A 78 13.36 -32.47 -15.63
C LYS A 78 14.34 -31.34 -15.95
N PRO A 79 15.63 -31.65 -16.20
CA PRO A 79 16.57 -30.66 -16.70
C PRO A 79 16.07 -30.06 -18.01
N ALA A 80 16.36 -28.77 -18.22
CA ALA A 80 16.15 -28.17 -19.53
C ALA A 80 17.00 -28.91 -20.59
N ALA A 81 16.50 -28.94 -21.82
CA ALA A 81 17.26 -29.50 -22.93
C ALA A 81 18.59 -28.75 -23.11
N ALA A 82 19.65 -29.43 -23.55
CA ALA A 82 20.96 -28.79 -23.78
C ALA A 82 20.93 -27.62 -24.78
N SER A 83 19.92 -27.57 -25.67
CA SER A 83 19.69 -26.47 -26.61
C SER A 83 18.81 -25.34 -26.07
N ALA A 84 18.26 -25.49 -24.87
CA ALA A 84 17.37 -24.50 -24.28
C ALA A 84 18.14 -23.24 -23.87
N LYS A 85 17.63 -22.07 -24.26
CA LYS A 85 18.20 -20.77 -23.90
C LYS A 85 18.00 -20.42 -22.41
N PHE A 86 16.95 -20.96 -21.80
CA PHE A 86 16.60 -20.75 -20.40
C PHE A 86 16.43 -22.09 -19.72
N GLN A 87 16.88 -22.17 -18.48
CA GLN A 87 16.69 -23.34 -17.63
C GLN A 87 15.23 -23.48 -17.17
N TYR A 88 14.56 -22.35 -16.94
CA TYR A 88 13.18 -22.33 -16.49
C TYR A 88 12.34 -21.39 -17.35
N GLU A 89 11.18 -21.87 -17.79
CA GLU A 89 10.20 -21.09 -18.56
C GLU A 89 8.83 -21.13 -17.89
N TRP A 90 8.25 -19.96 -17.69
CA TRP A 90 6.97 -19.76 -17.03
C TRP A 90 6.04 -18.93 -17.89
N VAL A 91 4.75 -19.20 -17.78
CA VAL A 91 3.68 -18.53 -18.53
C VAL A 91 2.51 -18.20 -17.60
N SER A 92 1.72 -17.17 -17.92
CA SER A 92 0.62 -16.71 -17.07
C SER A 92 -0.66 -17.53 -17.26
N LYS A 93 -1.08 -18.33 -16.29
CA LYS A 93 -2.37 -19.03 -16.32
C LYS A 93 -3.47 -18.17 -15.72
N ILE A 94 -4.57 -17.97 -16.46
CA ILE A 94 -5.78 -17.30 -16.00
C ILE A 94 -6.78 -18.39 -15.53
N GLU A 95 -7.31 -18.23 -14.32
CA GLU A 95 -8.33 -19.11 -13.74
C GLU A 95 -9.75 -18.66 -14.09
N GLU A 96 -10.74 -19.51 -13.80
CA GLU A 96 -12.15 -19.26 -14.15
C GLU A 96 -12.76 -18.03 -13.45
N ASP A 97 -12.25 -17.69 -12.27
CA ASP A 97 -12.65 -16.51 -11.49
C ASP A 97 -12.00 -15.20 -12.00
N GLY A 98 -11.10 -15.29 -12.98
CA GLY A 98 -10.35 -14.17 -13.52
C GLY A 98 -9.05 -13.84 -12.78
N GLU A 99 -8.73 -14.56 -11.69
CA GLU A 99 -7.42 -14.48 -11.04
C GLU A 99 -6.35 -15.13 -11.93
N TRP A 100 -5.08 -14.79 -11.69
CA TRP A 100 -3.98 -15.31 -12.51
C TRP A 100 -2.74 -15.63 -11.68
N HIS A 101 -1.93 -16.55 -12.19
CA HIS A 101 -0.66 -16.92 -11.59
C HIS A 101 0.31 -17.44 -12.66
N VAL A 102 1.58 -17.66 -12.31
CA VAL A 102 2.55 -18.24 -13.23
C VAL A 102 2.62 -19.76 -13.07
N VAL A 103 2.65 -20.47 -14.20
CA VAL A 103 2.87 -21.92 -14.26
C VAL A 103 4.05 -22.23 -15.17
N GLU A 104 4.71 -23.37 -14.92
CA GLU A 104 5.76 -23.85 -15.80
C GLU A 104 5.19 -24.13 -17.19
N LYS A 105 5.91 -23.68 -18.23
CA LYS A 105 5.44 -23.73 -19.62
C LYS A 105 5.08 -25.13 -20.10
N SER A 106 5.76 -26.16 -19.61
CA SER A 106 5.44 -27.56 -19.96
C SER A 106 4.11 -28.04 -19.40
N ASN A 107 3.59 -27.37 -18.36
CA ASN A 107 2.34 -27.72 -17.69
C ASN A 107 1.16 -26.86 -18.17
N ALA A 108 1.41 -25.84 -19.01
CA ALA A 108 0.40 -24.96 -19.53
C ALA A 108 -0.44 -25.63 -20.63
N LYS A 109 -1.76 -25.47 -20.55
CA LYS A 109 -2.70 -25.93 -21.58
C LYS A 109 -2.93 -24.84 -22.63
N PRO A 110 -3.34 -25.20 -23.86
CA PRO A 110 -3.54 -24.24 -24.95
C PRO A 110 -4.46 -23.06 -24.62
N ASN A 111 -5.43 -23.24 -23.71
CA ASN A 111 -6.42 -22.23 -23.35
C ASN A 111 -6.06 -21.42 -22.08
N ASP A 112 -4.97 -21.74 -21.38
CA ASP A 112 -4.60 -21.11 -20.10
C ASP A 112 -4.23 -19.62 -20.25
N HIS A 113 -4.02 -19.16 -21.49
CA HIS A 113 -3.54 -17.81 -21.83
C HIS A 113 -4.51 -17.02 -22.71
N VAL A 114 -5.72 -17.52 -22.96
CA VAL A 114 -6.67 -16.86 -23.86
C VAL A 114 -7.08 -15.52 -23.26
N LEU A 115 -6.50 -14.46 -23.79
CA LEU A 115 -6.83 -13.10 -23.40
C LEU A 115 -8.29 -12.84 -23.72
N LEU A 116 -9.09 -12.56 -22.68
CA LEU A 116 -10.43 -12.01 -22.86
C LEU A 116 -10.32 -10.75 -23.71
N LYS A 117 -10.94 -10.76 -24.90
CA LYS A 117 -10.84 -9.70 -25.89
C LYS A 117 -11.25 -8.36 -25.26
N GLY A 118 -10.34 -7.38 -25.28
CA GLY A 118 -10.55 -6.06 -24.69
C GLY A 118 -9.99 -5.87 -23.26
N THR A 119 -9.47 -6.92 -22.62
CA THR A 119 -8.85 -6.82 -21.29
C THR A 119 -7.39 -6.40 -21.40
N SER A 120 -7.02 -5.32 -20.70
CA SER A 120 -5.61 -4.91 -20.56
C SER A 120 -5.01 -5.50 -19.29
N TRP A 121 -3.90 -6.20 -19.44
CA TRP A 121 -3.13 -6.82 -18.35
C TRP A 121 -1.88 -6.02 -17.98
N ASP A 122 -1.70 -4.82 -18.56
CA ASP A 122 -0.50 -4.00 -18.32
C ASP A 122 -0.33 -3.68 -16.82
N SER A 123 -1.43 -3.45 -16.10
CA SER A 123 -1.41 -3.22 -14.64
C SER A 123 -0.92 -4.44 -13.86
N GLU A 124 -1.37 -5.65 -14.23
CA GLU A 124 -0.98 -6.90 -13.57
C GLU A 124 0.50 -7.25 -13.83
N VAL A 125 0.95 -7.03 -15.06
CA VAL A 125 2.37 -7.14 -15.42
C VAL A 125 3.22 -6.17 -14.60
N LEU A 126 2.76 -4.93 -14.43
CA LEU A 126 3.48 -3.94 -13.63
C LEU A 126 3.57 -4.36 -12.16
N LEU A 127 2.48 -4.85 -11.56
CA LEU A 127 2.48 -5.34 -10.18
C LEU A 127 3.43 -6.52 -9.98
N PHE A 128 3.46 -7.46 -10.94
CA PHE A 128 4.42 -8.57 -10.93
C PHE A 128 5.86 -8.08 -11.05
N MET A 129 6.10 -7.08 -11.89
CA MET A 129 7.41 -6.43 -11.99
C MET A 129 7.80 -5.69 -10.71
N GLU A 130 6.86 -5.05 -10.01
CA GLU A 130 7.13 -4.38 -8.72
C GLU A 130 7.48 -5.42 -7.63
N MET A 131 6.79 -6.56 -7.58
CA MET A 131 7.19 -7.68 -6.72
C MET A 131 8.59 -8.21 -7.07
N LEU A 132 8.89 -8.41 -8.36
CA LEU A 132 10.24 -8.82 -8.79
C LEU A 132 11.30 -7.77 -8.45
N ASN A 133 11.00 -6.48 -8.64
CA ASN A 133 11.88 -5.38 -8.24
C ASN A 133 12.23 -5.48 -6.76
N ALA A 134 11.27 -5.83 -5.89
CA ALA A 134 11.54 -6.04 -4.47
C ALA A 134 12.55 -7.19 -4.22
N LEU A 135 12.46 -8.31 -4.95
CA LEU A 135 13.44 -9.40 -4.85
C LEU A 135 14.86 -8.95 -5.26
N TYR A 136 14.94 -7.98 -6.18
CA TYR A 136 16.21 -7.39 -6.66
C TYR A 136 16.64 -6.14 -5.89
N ARG A 137 15.89 -5.72 -4.85
CA ARG A 137 16.10 -4.46 -4.12
C ARG A 137 16.12 -3.22 -5.02
N ILE A 138 15.29 -3.24 -6.06
CA ILE A 138 15.10 -2.10 -6.97
C ILE A 138 13.90 -1.31 -6.44
N PRO A 139 14.07 -0.03 -6.08
CA PRO A 139 12.95 0.76 -5.58
C PRO A 139 11.97 1.10 -6.70
N TYR A 140 10.71 1.30 -6.33
CA TYR A 140 9.62 1.70 -7.22
C TYR A 140 8.69 2.67 -6.49
N LYS A 141 7.87 3.41 -7.26
CA LYS A 141 6.92 4.36 -6.68
C LYS A 141 5.80 3.61 -5.96
N ILE A 142 5.54 3.99 -4.72
CA ILE A 142 4.49 3.39 -3.91
C ILE A 142 3.24 4.25 -3.96
N TRP A 143 2.09 3.57 -4.08
CA TRP A 143 0.76 4.12 -3.83
C TRP A 143 0.00 3.09 -3.01
N VAL A 144 -0.96 3.51 -2.19
CA VAL A 144 -1.69 2.62 -1.26
C VAL A 144 -2.31 1.42 -1.97
N ASP A 145 -3.08 1.67 -3.04
CA ASP A 145 -3.73 0.61 -3.81
C ASP A 145 -2.73 -0.35 -4.45
N ARG A 146 -1.61 0.18 -4.95
CA ARG A 146 -0.56 -0.64 -5.56
C ARG A 146 0.17 -1.46 -4.51
N LEU A 147 0.50 -0.86 -3.36
CA LEU A 147 1.16 -1.55 -2.26
C LEU A 147 0.30 -2.69 -1.74
N ASN A 148 -1.01 -2.48 -1.59
CA ASN A 148 -1.95 -3.53 -1.23
C ASN A 148 -1.89 -4.71 -2.23
N LYS A 149 -1.93 -4.41 -3.54
CA LYS A 149 -1.87 -5.44 -4.59
C LYS A 149 -0.52 -6.18 -4.62
N VAL A 150 0.60 -5.45 -4.55
CA VAL A 150 1.95 -6.06 -4.46
C VAL A 150 2.08 -6.92 -3.21
N THR A 151 1.51 -6.48 -2.07
CA THR A 151 1.49 -7.27 -0.82
C THR A 151 0.71 -8.56 -0.98
N LYS A 152 -0.47 -8.53 -1.62
CA LYS A 152 -1.25 -9.75 -1.90
C LYS A 152 -0.48 -10.71 -2.82
N MET A 153 0.15 -10.17 -3.86
CA MET A 153 0.95 -10.96 -4.79
C MET A 153 2.18 -11.57 -4.09
N ALA A 154 2.88 -10.80 -3.26
CA ALA A 154 4.03 -11.28 -2.51
C ALA A 154 3.65 -12.32 -1.45
N ASP A 155 2.47 -12.22 -0.85
CA ASP A 155 1.92 -13.26 0.03
C ASP A 155 1.69 -14.57 -0.73
N TYR A 156 1.06 -14.49 -1.90
CA TYR A 156 0.85 -15.65 -2.77
C TYR A 156 2.17 -16.33 -3.16
N TYR A 157 3.15 -15.54 -3.63
CA TYR A 157 4.48 -16.03 -4.00
C TYR A 157 5.43 -16.18 -2.80
N ARG A 158 4.94 -16.08 -1.55
CA ARG A 158 5.71 -16.30 -0.31
C ARG A 158 7.03 -15.52 -0.27
N CYS A 159 6.95 -14.21 -0.50
CA CYS A 159 8.07 -13.28 -0.57
C CYS A 159 7.77 -11.91 0.09
N LEU A 160 6.89 -11.88 1.09
CA LEU A 160 6.58 -10.68 1.88
C LEU A 160 7.83 -10.00 2.46
N PRO A 161 8.83 -10.73 3.02
CA PRO A 161 10.04 -10.10 3.53
C PRO A 161 10.80 -9.28 2.49
N ALA A 162 10.78 -9.69 1.21
CA ALA A 162 11.46 -8.95 0.15
C ALA A 162 10.78 -7.61 -0.14
N VAL A 163 9.44 -7.60 -0.21
CA VAL A 163 8.66 -6.36 -0.33
C VAL A 163 8.90 -5.48 0.88
N SER A 164 8.90 -6.07 2.08
CA SER A 164 9.20 -5.37 3.33
C SER A 164 10.57 -4.67 3.26
N HIS A 165 11.66 -5.41 3.12
CA HIS A 165 12.99 -4.78 3.12
C HIS A 165 13.20 -3.72 2.02
N ASN A 166 12.45 -3.77 0.91
CA ASN A 166 12.54 -2.80 -0.16
C ASN A 166 11.77 -1.49 0.09
N LEU A 167 10.74 -1.45 0.96
CA LEU A 167 9.90 -0.24 1.08
C LEU A 167 10.67 0.99 1.53
N LEU A 168 11.69 0.85 2.37
CA LEU A 168 12.48 1.99 2.83
C LEU A 168 13.07 2.77 1.65
N ALA A 169 13.63 2.07 0.66
CA ALA A 169 14.17 2.68 -0.55
C ALA A 169 13.07 3.23 -1.47
N CYS A 170 11.89 2.60 -1.46
CA CYS A 170 10.74 3.06 -2.24
C CYS A 170 10.09 4.34 -1.67
N PHE A 171 10.14 4.55 -0.35
CA PHE A 171 9.68 5.80 0.25
C PHE A 171 10.45 6.99 -0.30
N SER A 172 11.78 6.89 -0.43
CA SER A 172 12.59 7.95 -1.05
C SER A 172 12.30 8.22 -2.53
N GLN A 173 11.54 7.36 -3.22
CA GLN A 173 11.11 7.59 -4.62
C GLN A 173 9.73 8.27 -4.71
N THR A 174 9.04 8.41 -3.58
CA THR A 174 7.67 8.88 -3.52
C THR A 174 7.65 10.23 -2.81
N ASN A 175 7.63 11.32 -3.59
CA ASN A 175 7.64 12.70 -3.07
C ASN A 175 6.30 13.15 -2.48
N ASN A 176 5.40 12.23 -2.15
CA ASN A 176 4.10 12.59 -1.62
C ASN A 176 3.81 11.63 -0.49
N TYR A 177 3.86 12.13 0.74
CA TYR A 177 3.56 11.38 1.95
C TYR A 177 2.17 11.75 2.50
N ASP A 178 1.46 12.67 1.85
CA ASP A 178 0.12 13.10 2.21
C ASP A 178 -0.86 11.92 2.16
N TYR A 179 -0.59 10.92 1.30
CA TYR A 179 -1.38 9.70 1.25
C TYR A 179 -1.33 8.91 2.57
N ILE A 180 -0.32 9.07 3.44
CA ILE A 180 -0.31 8.33 4.70
C ILE A 180 -1.43 8.82 5.61
N VAL A 181 -1.71 10.13 5.61
CA VAL A 181 -2.78 10.73 6.42
C VAL A 181 -4.13 10.14 6.02
N ASP A 182 -4.47 10.24 4.73
CA ASP A 182 -5.77 9.84 4.18
C ASP A 182 -5.99 8.32 4.20
N TYR A 183 -4.90 7.55 4.21
CA TYR A 183 -4.95 6.10 4.09
C TYR A 183 -4.27 5.37 5.27
N SER A 184 -4.14 6.04 6.42
CA SER A 184 -3.46 5.49 7.61
C SER A 184 -4.05 4.16 8.08
N VAL A 185 -5.39 4.02 8.05
CA VAL A 185 -6.10 2.78 8.45
C VAL A 185 -5.75 1.59 7.51
N PRO A 186 -6.00 1.65 6.19
CA PRO A 186 -5.63 0.54 5.30
C PRO A 186 -4.12 0.31 5.23
N LEU A 187 -3.30 1.36 5.33
CA LEU A 187 -1.85 1.21 5.39
C LEU A 187 -1.38 0.52 6.66
N LEU A 188 -2.03 0.74 7.80
CA LEU A 188 -1.70 0.03 9.04
C LEU A 188 -1.89 -1.48 8.88
N GLU A 189 -2.95 -1.92 8.20
CA GLU A 189 -3.19 -3.35 7.91
C GLU A 189 -2.14 -3.94 6.95
N ILE A 190 -1.75 -3.15 5.94
CA ILE A 190 -0.70 -3.53 4.99
C ILE A 190 0.66 -3.61 5.68
N ALA A 191 1.00 -2.60 6.49
CA ALA A 191 2.24 -2.53 7.25
C ALA A 191 2.34 -3.69 8.24
N TYR A 192 1.24 -4.05 8.89
CA TYR A 192 1.16 -5.24 9.73
C TYR A 192 1.44 -6.52 8.94
N LYS A 193 0.82 -6.69 7.76
CA LYS A 193 1.04 -7.87 6.92
C LYS A 193 2.47 -7.97 6.41
N LEU A 194 3.08 -6.84 6.05
CA LEU A 194 4.47 -6.74 5.63
C LEU A 194 5.47 -6.77 6.80
N ARG A 195 4.97 -6.72 8.05
CA ARG A 195 5.78 -6.57 9.28
C ARG A 195 6.78 -5.41 9.18
N GLN A 196 6.27 -4.27 8.73
CA GLN A 196 7.09 -3.10 8.43
C GLN A 196 7.09 -2.10 9.57
N PRO A 197 8.15 -2.08 10.40
CA PRO A 197 8.13 -1.32 11.65
C PRO A 197 7.93 0.17 11.42
N LEU A 198 8.64 0.75 10.45
CA LEU A 198 8.60 2.18 10.17
C LEU A 198 7.21 2.64 9.70
N LEU A 199 6.68 1.97 8.68
CA LEU A 199 5.35 2.27 8.15
C LEU A 199 4.25 2.02 9.19
N PHE A 200 4.38 0.95 9.97
CA PHE A 200 3.40 0.58 10.99
C PHE A 200 3.35 1.61 12.11
N LYS A 201 4.50 2.04 12.64
CA LYS A 201 4.57 3.05 13.72
C LYS A 201 3.95 4.37 13.27
N ASP A 202 4.30 4.85 12.09
CA ASP A 202 3.76 6.12 11.60
C ASP A 202 2.25 6.04 11.31
N CYS A 203 1.77 4.96 10.68
CA CYS A 203 0.33 4.75 10.50
C CYS A 203 -0.40 4.65 11.84
N LEU A 204 0.21 4.00 12.84
CA LEU A 204 -0.34 3.89 14.19
C LEU A 204 -0.42 5.26 14.86
N ILE A 205 0.60 6.12 14.70
CA ILE A 205 0.59 7.49 15.21
C ILE A 205 -0.59 8.27 14.61
N TYR A 206 -0.77 8.21 13.28
CA TYR A 206 -1.90 8.85 12.62
C TYR A 206 -3.24 8.34 13.15
N VAL A 207 -3.44 7.02 13.22
CA VAL A 207 -4.70 6.43 13.69
C VAL A 207 -4.97 6.73 15.17
N ALA A 208 -3.98 6.54 16.04
CA ALA A 208 -4.15 6.67 17.49
C ALA A 208 -4.24 8.12 17.94
N GLY A 209 -3.54 9.04 17.28
CA GLY A 209 -3.53 10.46 17.59
C GLY A 209 -4.70 11.25 17.00
N HIS A 210 -5.52 10.63 16.15
CA HIS A 210 -6.67 11.31 15.54
C HIS A 210 -7.79 11.51 16.55
N MET A 211 -8.00 12.77 16.94
CA MET A 211 -8.90 13.21 18.01
C MET A 211 -9.77 14.38 17.54
N PRO A 212 -10.66 14.16 16.54
CA PRO A 212 -11.57 15.21 16.12
C PRO A 212 -12.63 15.44 17.20
N PRO A 213 -13.29 16.62 17.18
CA PRO A 213 -14.37 16.91 18.10
C PRO A 213 -15.49 15.86 18.03
N GLY A 214 -16.04 15.49 19.19
CA GLY A 214 -17.13 14.52 19.28
C GLY A 214 -16.77 13.05 18.97
N ALA A 215 -15.49 12.73 18.72
CA ALA A 215 -15.08 11.35 18.44
C ALA A 215 -15.28 10.43 19.66
N THR A 216 -16.19 9.46 19.54
CA THR A 216 -16.45 8.48 20.61
C THR A 216 -15.66 7.19 20.44
N GLU A 217 -15.32 6.80 19.21
CA GLU A 217 -14.72 5.49 18.93
C GLU A 217 -13.54 5.57 17.94
N PRO A 218 -12.51 4.73 18.10
CA PRO A 218 -11.44 4.59 17.13
C PRO A 218 -11.95 3.92 15.84
N PRO A 219 -11.17 3.95 14.75
CA PRO A 219 -11.48 3.20 13.53
C PRO A 219 -11.64 1.70 13.81
N TYR A 220 -12.59 1.07 13.12
CA TYR A 220 -12.77 -0.38 13.18
C TYR A 220 -11.68 -1.11 12.39
N PHE A 221 -11.07 -2.12 13.01
CA PHE A 221 -10.13 -3.03 12.35
C PHE A 221 -10.70 -4.45 12.36
N CYS A 222 -10.55 -5.15 11.23
CA CYS A 222 -10.96 -6.56 11.13
C CYS A 222 -10.14 -7.47 12.05
N LYS A 223 -8.88 -7.12 12.32
CA LYS A 223 -7.98 -7.90 13.15
C LYS A 223 -7.94 -7.37 14.57
N LYS A 224 -8.37 -8.19 15.54
CA LYS A 224 -8.36 -7.84 16.97
C LYS A 224 -7.00 -7.30 17.45
N VAL A 225 -5.90 -7.90 17.01
CA VAL A 225 -4.54 -7.47 17.38
C VAL A 225 -4.27 -6.01 17.00
N LEU A 226 -4.79 -5.54 15.86
CA LEU A 226 -4.64 -4.14 15.44
C LEU A 226 -5.49 -3.23 16.32
N SER A 227 -6.74 -3.62 16.61
CA SER A 227 -7.59 -2.89 17.55
C SER A 227 -6.94 -2.75 18.92
N ASP A 228 -6.35 -3.83 19.45
CA ASP A 228 -5.70 -3.84 20.75
C ASP A 228 -4.47 -2.90 20.79
N VAL A 229 -3.63 -2.93 19.75
CA VAL A 229 -2.45 -2.04 19.63
C VAL A 229 -2.86 -0.57 19.46
N VAL A 230 -3.85 -0.29 18.61
CA VAL A 230 -4.38 1.07 18.41
C VAL A 230 -4.97 1.61 19.70
N MET A 231 -5.75 0.80 20.43
CA MET A 231 -6.33 1.19 21.71
C MET A 231 -5.26 1.45 22.76
N LYS A 232 -4.21 0.61 22.84
CA LYS A 232 -3.08 0.83 23.73
C LYS A 232 -2.38 2.15 23.43
N ALA A 233 -2.07 2.42 22.16
CA ALA A 233 -1.43 3.66 21.73
C ALA A 233 -2.31 4.89 22.01
N ARG A 234 -3.62 4.83 21.70
CA ARG A 234 -4.58 5.90 21.95
C ARG A 234 -4.75 6.19 23.44
N ASN A 235 -4.80 5.15 24.28
CA ASN A 235 -4.87 5.29 25.73
C ASN A 235 -3.62 5.98 26.29
N GLU A 236 -2.44 5.70 25.75
CA GLU A 236 -1.21 6.38 26.15
C GLU A 236 -1.22 7.87 25.76
N VAL A 237 -1.70 8.21 24.55
CA VAL A 237 -1.92 9.62 24.14
C VAL A 237 -2.90 10.30 25.10
N ASN A 238 -4.06 9.69 25.35
CA ASN A 238 -5.08 10.22 26.25
C ASN A 238 -4.57 10.43 27.68
N ARG A 239 -3.77 9.49 28.19
CA ARG A 239 -3.16 9.61 29.53
C ARG A 239 -2.29 10.86 29.62
N ARG A 240 -1.46 11.13 28.60
CA ARG A 240 -0.62 12.34 28.56
C ARG A 240 -1.44 13.60 28.39
N VAL A 241 -2.47 13.58 27.53
CA VAL A 241 -3.39 14.71 27.36
C VAL A 241 -4.06 15.08 28.69
N VAL A 242 -4.61 14.11 29.42
CA VAL A 242 -5.24 14.34 30.73
C VAL A 242 -4.24 14.88 31.75
N GLN A 243 -3.00 14.37 31.74
CA GLN A 243 -1.93 14.89 32.60
C GLN A 243 -1.63 16.36 32.30
N CYS A 244 -1.43 16.72 31.03
CA CYS A 244 -1.19 18.11 30.63
C CYS A 244 -2.36 19.02 30.98
N GLN A 245 -3.61 18.59 30.78
CA GLN A 245 -4.79 19.37 31.19
C GLN A 245 -4.80 19.66 32.69
N ARG A 246 -4.50 18.65 33.51
CA ARG A 246 -4.38 18.83 34.96
C ARG A 246 -3.32 19.86 35.31
N GLU A 247 -2.15 19.78 34.67
CA GLU A 247 -1.05 20.72 34.89
C GLU A 247 -1.41 22.14 34.44
N ILE A 248 -2.09 22.30 33.30
CA ILE A 248 -2.62 23.59 32.82
C ILE A 248 -3.53 24.20 33.88
N MET A 249 -4.52 23.45 34.38
CA MET A 249 -5.47 23.94 35.40
C MET A 249 -4.77 24.38 36.70
N VAL A 250 -3.78 23.62 37.17
CA VAL A 250 -3.01 23.99 38.38
C VAL A 250 -2.11 25.19 38.11
N SER A 251 -1.62 25.33 36.87
CA SER A 251 -0.68 26.38 36.47
C SER A 251 -1.30 27.75 36.19
N ALA A 252 -2.64 27.83 36.14
CA ALA A 252 -3.43 29.02 35.83
C ALA A 252 -4.15 29.65 37.06
N PRO A 253 -3.46 29.96 38.18
CA PRO A 253 -4.10 30.57 39.34
C PRO A 253 -4.31 32.09 39.22
N ASN A 254 -3.79 32.74 38.16
CA ASN A 254 -3.94 34.17 37.94
C ASN A 254 -4.99 34.48 36.85
N GLU A 255 -5.75 35.56 37.06
CA GLU A 255 -6.86 36.00 36.19
C GLU A 255 -6.44 36.14 34.72
N GLU A 256 -5.22 36.59 34.46
CA GLU A 256 -4.67 36.72 33.10
C GLU A 256 -4.59 35.38 32.36
N ARG A 257 -4.12 34.30 33.01
CA ARG A 257 -4.07 32.99 32.36
C ARG A 257 -5.45 32.38 32.18
N SER A 258 -6.37 32.61 33.14
CA SER A 258 -7.76 32.19 32.97
C SER A 258 -8.41 32.87 31.76
N LYS A 259 -8.16 34.17 31.56
CA LYS A 259 -8.60 34.91 30.37
C LYS A 259 -7.97 34.35 29.10
N LEU A 260 -6.66 34.07 29.11
CA LEU A 260 -5.97 33.48 27.97
C LEU A 260 -6.56 32.12 27.56
N LEU A 261 -6.87 31.24 28.53
CA LEU A 261 -7.49 29.95 28.26
C LEU A 261 -8.83 30.10 27.52
N GLY A 262 -9.64 31.08 27.91
CA GLY A 262 -10.91 31.39 27.27
C GLY A 262 -10.73 32.00 25.87
N GLN A 263 -9.81 32.95 25.72
CA GLN A 263 -9.50 33.58 24.44
C GLN A 263 -9.01 32.57 23.40
N CYS A 264 -8.07 31.68 23.77
CA CYS A 264 -7.60 30.64 22.86
C CYS A 264 -8.71 29.66 22.46
N TRP A 265 -9.66 29.40 23.36
CA TRP A 265 -10.82 28.56 23.04
C TRP A 265 -11.74 29.26 22.04
N GLU A 266 -12.14 30.49 22.32
CA GLU A 266 -13.04 31.28 21.47
C GLU A 266 -12.43 31.47 20.07
N SER A 267 -11.18 31.93 19.97
CA SER A 267 -10.50 32.13 18.69
C SER A 267 -10.34 30.84 17.91
N GLY A 268 -10.00 29.73 18.59
CA GLY A 268 -9.88 28.42 17.92
C GLY A 268 -11.23 27.90 17.42
N SER A 269 -12.30 28.06 18.20
CA SER A 269 -13.65 27.66 17.79
C SER A 269 -14.16 28.47 16.59
N GLU A 270 -13.87 29.77 16.55
CA GLU A 270 -14.16 30.62 15.39
C GLU A 270 -13.40 30.16 14.14
N GLU A 271 -12.09 29.87 14.26
CA GLU A 271 -11.26 29.37 13.17
C GLU A 271 -11.74 28.01 12.64
N ALA A 272 -12.12 27.10 13.54
CA ALA A 272 -12.63 25.77 13.19
C ALA A 272 -14.06 25.79 12.63
N GLY A 273 -14.75 26.94 12.66
CA GLY A 273 -16.15 27.05 12.26
C GLY A 273 -17.11 26.26 13.16
N GLY A 274 -16.75 26.04 14.43
CA GLY A 274 -17.55 25.25 15.36
C GLY A 274 -16.74 24.62 16.50
N GLU A 275 -16.79 23.29 16.59
CA GLU A 275 -16.15 22.56 17.68
C GLU A 275 -14.63 22.53 17.51
N LEU A 276 -13.92 23.00 18.54
CA LEU A 276 -12.46 23.04 18.58
C LEU A 276 -11.89 21.70 19.05
N SER A 277 -10.91 21.18 18.32
CA SER A 277 -10.18 19.97 18.72
C SER A 277 -9.17 20.27 19.83
N LEU A 278 -8.87 19.27 20.67
CA LEU A 278 -7.85 19.41 21.72
C LEU A 278 -6.44 19.70 21.17
N PRO A 279 -5.95 19.02 20.11
CA PRO A 279 -4.65 19.35 19.52
C PRO A 279 -4.56 20.82 19.10
N ARG A 280 -5.58 21.35 18.41
CA ARG A 280 -5.61 22.76 17.97
C ARG A 280 -5.64 23.71 19.16
N TYR A 281 -6.48 23.43 20.15
CA TYR A 281 -6.54 24.23 21.38
C TYR A 281 -5.18 24.30 22.07
N PHE A 282 -4.50 23.16 22.23
CA PHE A 282 -3.17 23.10 22.83
C PHE A 282 -2.14 23.86 22.02
N ARG A 283 -2.18 23.78 20.68
CA ARG A 283 -1.30 24.55 19.80
C ARG A 283 -1.49 26.06 20.00
N LEU A 284 -2.73 26.54 20.12
CA LEU A 284 -3.00 27.96 20.38
C LEU A 284 -2.40 28.39 21.73
N LEU A 285 -2.56 27.58 22.78
CA LEU A 285 -2.01 27.90 24.10
C LEU A 285 -0.48 28.06 24.08
N VAL A 286 0.25 27.16 23.41
CA VAL A 286 1.72 27.25 23.36
C VAL A 286 2.23 28.43 22.56
N ASN A 287 1.46 28.91 21.59
CA ASN A 287 1.80 30.10 20.80
C ASN A 287 1.71 31.40 21.62
N HIS A 288 0.97 31.39 22.73
CA HIS A 288 0.72 32.58 23.56
C HIS A 288 1.43 32.59 24.92
N ASP A 289 1.77 31.44 25.51
CA ASP A 289 2.43 31.38 26.83
C ASP A 289 3.51 30.26 26.90
N ASN A 290 4.75 30.66 27.21
CA ASN A 290 5.90 29.77 27.33
C ASN A 290 5.75 28.69 28.41
N LYS A 291 4.99 28.96 29.49
CA LYS A 291 4.68 27.98 30.54
C LYS A 291 3.79 26.88 29.98
N PHE A 292 2.81 27.23 29.16
CA PHE A 292 2.00 26.22 28.46
C PHE A 292 2.84 25.45 27.44
N ALA A 293 3.77 26.10 26.74
CA ALA A 293 4.73 25.40 25.88
C ALA A 293 5.53 24.32 26.62
N MET A 294 5.98 24.60 27.85
CA MET A 294 6.67 23.60 28.67
C MET A 294 5.77 22.43 29.09
N ILE A 295 4.52 22.72 29.50
CA ILE A 295 3.55 21.70 29.94
C ILE A 295 3.11 20.80 28.77
N LEU A 296 2.92 21.40 27.59
CA LEU A 296 2.35 20.73 26.41
C LEU A 296 3.40 20.13 25.48
N ARG A 297 4.69 20.36 25.73
CA ARG A 297 5.80 19.87 24.90
C ARG A 297 5.65 18.40 24.55
N ASP A 298 5.37 17.56 25.55
CA ASP A 298 5.39 16.11 25.39
C ASP A 298 4.18 15.59 24.58
N VAL A 299 3.05 16.32 24.54
CA VAL A 299 1.86 15.95 23.75
C VAL A 299 1.84 16.57 22.34
N LEU A 300 2.52 17.70 22.14
CA LEU A 300 2.64 18.37 20.84
C LEU A 300 3.88 17.94 20.05
N GLN A 301 4.76 17.14 20.64
CA GLN A 301 5.90 16.56 19.94
C GLN A 301 5.46 15.66 18.78
N CYS A 302 6.20 15.72 17.68
CA CYS A 302 6.04 14.82 16.53
C CYS A 302 6.98 13.62 16.66
N GLU A 303 6.41 12.41 16.66
CA GLU A 303 7.13 11.13 16.72
C GLU A 303 7.08 10.38 15.37
N LEU A 304 6.71 11.06 14.28
CA LEU A 304 6.74 10.49 12.93
C LEU A 304 8.18 10.32 12.44
N HIS A 305 8.46 9.23 11.71
CA HIS A 305 9.81 8.88 11.28
C HIS A 305 9.98 8.83 9.76
N LEU A 306 8.91 8.60 9.02
CA LEU A 306 8.95 8.66 7.57
C LEU A 306 9.21 10.12 7.15
N PRO A 307 10.10 10.33 6.18
CA PRO A 307 10.33 11.67 5.65
C PRO A 307 9.00 12.27 5.23
N CYS A 308 8.69 13.48 5.67
CA CYS A 308 7.57 14.26 5.18
C CYS A 308 8.13 15.60 4.70
N GLU A 309 7.70 16.08 3.54
CA GLU A 309 8.12 17.40 3.05
C GLU A 309 7.52 18.54 3.86
N LEU A 310 6.43 18.26 4.58
CA LEU A 310 5.73 19.21 5.44
C LEU A 310 6.10 18.95 6.90
N ASP A 311 6.44 20.02 7.62
CA ASP A 311 6.59 19.99 9.07
C ASP A 311 5.23 19.61 9.68
N GLN A 312 5.13 18.37 10.17
CA GLN A 312 3.91 17.86 10.78
C GLN A 312 3.79 18.40 12.19
N GLU A 313 2.86 19.34 12.38
CA GLU A 313 2.61 19.97 13.66
C GLU A 313 1.28 19.54 14.25
N ALA A 314 1.32 18.97 15.46
CA ALA A 314 0.09 18.65 16.18
C ALA A 314 -0.74 19.92 16.41
N GLY A 315 -2.00 19.90 15.96
CA GLY A 315 -2.90 21.05 16.03
C GLY A 315 -2.55 22.19 15.07
N GLY A 316 -1.83 21.92 13.98
CA GLY A 316 -1.54 22.88 12.91
C GLY A 316 -2.81 23.51 12.30
N SER A 317 -2.65 24.63 11.59
CA SER A 317 -3.76 25.33 10.92
C SER A 317 -4.30 24.58 9.69
N ASP A 318 -3.51 23.67 9.14
CA ASP A 318 -3.94 22.84 8.01
C ASP A 318 -4.96 21.81 8.47
N SER A 319 -5.99 21.58 7.66
CA SER A 319 -7.14 20.72 8.00
C SER A 319 -6.74 19.29 8.41
N GLY A 320 -5.67 18.74 7.82
CA GLY A 320 -5.14 17.42 8.17
C GLY A 320 -4.47 17.35 9.55
N ASN A 321 -3.92 18.47 10.02
CA ASN A 321 -3.14 18.57 11.26
C ASN A 321 -3.97 19.05 12.46
N MET A 322 -5.06 19.76 12.20
CA MET A 322 -5.89 20.38 13.23
C MET A 322 -6.39 19.37 14.28
N ASN A 323 -6.73 18.15 13.85
CA ASN A 323 -7.33 17.12 14.70
C ASN A 323 -6.32 16.07 15.20
N GLN A 324 -5.02 16.32 15.04
CA GLN A 324 -4.02 15.27 15.16
C GLN A 324 -3.02 15.54 16.28
N PHE A 325 -2.82 14.54 17.14
CA PHE A 325 -1.61 14.40 17.94
C PHE A 325 -0.61 13.47 17.23
N TYR A 326 0.68 13.77 17.39
CA TYR A 326 1.77 12.99 16.82
C TYR A 326 2.66 12.32 17.87
N CYS A 327 2.22 12.31 19.13
CA CYS A 327 3.04 11.91 20.28
C CYS A 327 2.85 10.45 20.72
N ALA A 328 2.12 9.63 19.94
CA ALA A 328 1.99 8.21 20.22
C ALA A 328 3.36 7.53 20.12
N ARG A 329 3.70 6.70 21.10
CA ARG A 329 4.97 5.97 21.12
C ARG A 329 4.71 4.48 21.15
N LEU A 330 5.48 3.75 20.35
CA LEU A 330 5.48 2.30 20.30
C LEU A 330 6.93 1.81 20.30
N SER A 331 7.31 1.05 21.33
CA SER A 331 8.60 0.37 21.35
C SER A 331 8.60 -0.80 20.37
N ASP A 332 9.78 -1.31 20.00
CA ASP A 332 9.88 -2.51 19.15
C ASP A 332 9.29 -3.75 19.84
N GLU A 333 9.31 -3.78 21.17
CA GLU A 333 8.75 -4.85 22.00
C GLU A 333 7.21 -4.86 22.00
N ASP A 334 6.61 -3.73 21.65
CA ASP A 334 5.15 -3.57 21.54
C ASP A 334 4.64 -3.85 20.12
N LEU A 335 5.53 -4.18 19.16
CA LEU A 335 5.11 -4.60 17.82
C LEU A 335 4.31 -5.90 17.91
N PRO A 336 3.24 -6.07 17.10
CA PRO A 336 2.42 -7.27 17.12
C PRO A 336 3.05 -8.46 16.39
N TRP A 337 4.36 -8.43 16.15
CA TRP A 337 5.17 -9.49 15.56
C TRP A 337 6.58 -9.47 16.17
N ASP A 338 7.30 -10.59 16.04
CA ASP A 338 8.70 -10.68 16.45
C ASP A 338 9.60 -9.97 15.42
N PRO A 339 10.35 -8.90 15.80
CA PRO A 339 11.23 -8.18 14.89
C PRO A 339 12.47 -9.00 14.46
N THR A 340 12.76 -10.11 15.13
CA THR A 340 13.89 -11.00 14.82
C THR A 340 13.53 -12.10 13.81
N GLU A 341 12.24 -12.32 13.56
CA GLU A 341 11.77 -13.31 12.59
C GLU A 341 11.99 -12.79 11.15
N THR A 342 12.73 -13.54 10.34
CA THR A 342 13.09 -13.13 8.97
C THR A 342 12.36 -13.90 7.86
N ASP A 343 11.60 -14.94 8.20
CA ASP A 343 10.98 -15.89 7.26
C ASP A 343 9.49 -16.10 7.58
N TRP A 344 8.69 -15.05 7.37
CA TRP A 344 7.24 -15.03 7.65
C TRP A 344 6.33 -15.03 6.42
#